data_AF-A0A2R6P2W2-F1
#
_entry.id   AF-A0A2R6P2W2-F1
#
_cell.length_a   1.000
_cell.length_b   1.000
_cell.length_c   1.000
_cell.angle_alpha   90.00
_cell.angle_beta   90.00
_cell.angle_gamma   90.00
#
_symmetry.space_group_name_H-M   'P 1'
#
loop_
_entity.id
_entity.type
_entity.pdbx_description
1 polymer ?
#
loop_
_entity_poly.entity_id
_entity_poly.type
_entity_poly.pdbx_seq_one_letter_code
_entity_poly.pdbx_strand_id
1 'polypeptide(L)' 'MLPEAVAIVMAPTDKTRSCGIFRLSDPGGMNILKECRETGYHPHREPGDGSPIYEHCSNVYINPNLRLEICDLR' A
#
# COMPACT_ATOMS: atom_id res chain seq x y z
N MET A 1 -3.83 -12.03 -5.31
CA MET A 1 -3.64 -10.58 -5.12
C MET A 1 -3.89 -9.94 -6.46
N LEU A 2 -4.79 -8.96 -6.54
CA LEU A 2 -5.04 -8.21 -7.79
C LEU A 2 -3.82 -7.30 -8.04
N PRO A 3 -3.16 -7.35 -9.21
CA PRO A 3 -1.99 -6.53 -9.51
C PRO A 3 -2.23 -5.02 -9.36
N GLU A 4 -3.47 -4.58 -9.60
CA GLU A 4 -3.93 -3.19 -9.54
C GLU A 4 -4.44 -2.76 -8.16
N ALA A 5 -4.41 -3.64 -7.16
CA ALA A 5 -4.82 -3.28 -5.81
C ALA A 5 -3.95 -2.15 -5.24
N VAL A 6 -4.60 -1.19 -4.58
CA VAL A 6 -3.95 -0.06 -3.92
C VAL A 6 -4.27 -0.03 -2.42
N ALA A 7 -3.31 0.43 -1.63
CA ALA A 7 -3.49 0.79 -0.24
C ALA A 7 -3.50 2.32 -0.11
N ILE A 8 -4.61 2.89 0.36
CA ILE A 8 -4.74 4.32 0.64
C ILE A 8 -4.50 4.53 2.13
N VAL A 9 -3.53 5.38 2.47
CA VAL A 9 -3.17 5.73 3.85
C VAL A 9 -3.42 7.21 4.06
N MET A 10 -4.24 7.51 5.05
CA MET A 10 -4.51 8.88 5.48
C MET A 10 -3.67 9.21 6.72
N ALA A 11 -2.89 10.28 6.66
CA ALA A 11 -2.06 10.77 7.76
C ALA A 11 -2.49 12.20 8.14
N PRO A 12 -3.65 12.38 8.79
CA PRO A 12 -4.25 13.69 9.01
C PRO A 12 -3.42 14.64 9.89
N THR A 13 -2.51 14.10 10.71
CA THR A 13 -1.60 14.88 11.57
C THR A 13 -0.27 15.23 10.90
N ASP A 14 0.04 14.64 9.73
CA ASP A 14 1.23 14.97 8.97
C ASP A 14 1.00 16.27 8.20
N LYS A 15 1.78 17.31 8.54
CA LYS A 15 1.66 18.65 7.93
C LYS A 15 2.15 18.71 6.48
N THR A 16 2.84 17.68 6.01
CA THR A 16 3.52 17.64 4.72
C THR A 16 2.86 16.67 3.74
N ARG A 17 2.30 15.57 4.24
CA ARG A 17 1.69 14.50 3.43
C ARG A 17 0.43 13.96 4.09
N SER A 18 -0.73 14.47 3.70
CA SER A 18 -2.02 14.05 4.27
C SER A 18 -2.54 12.71 3.73
N CYS A 19 -2.13 12.31 2.52
CA CYS A 19 -2.58 11.10 1.84
C CYS A 19 -1.42 10.45 1.07
N GLY A 20 -1.31 9.13 1.16
CA GLY A 20 -0.42 8.32 0.34
C GLY A 20 -1.19 7.16 -0.30
N ILE A 21 -0.87 6.87 -1.56
CA ILE A 21 -1.43 5.73 -2.30
C ILE A 21 -0.27 4.81 -2.68
N PHE A 22 -0.33 3.57 -2.22
CA PHE A 22 0.77 2.62 -2.26
C PHE A 22 0.37 1.27 -2.84
N ARG A 23 1.37 0.56 -3.34
CA ARG A 23 1.30 -0.84 -3.77
C ARG A 23 2.52 -1.59 -3.25
N LEU A 24 2.45 -2.91 -3.22
CA LEU A 24 3.64 -3.72 -2.99
C LEU A 24 4.56 -3.68 -4.20
N SER A 25 5.86 -3.60 -3.96
CA SER A 25 6.84 -3.80 -5.03
C SER A 25 6.76 -5.24 -5.53
N ASP A 26 6.90 -5.41 -6.83
CA ASP A 26 6.76 -6.70 -7.53
C ASP A 26 8.00 -6.90 -8.41
N PRO A 27 8.81 -7.95 -8.21
CA PRO A 27 8.56 -9.11 -7.35
C PRO A 27 8.99 -8.97 -5.87
N GLY A 28 9.80 -7.98 -5.52
CA GLY A 28 10.51 -7.92 -4.22
C GLY A 28 9.62 -8.03 -2.99
N GLY A 29 8.82 -6.99 -2.72
CA GLY A 29 7.93 -6.96 -1.56
C GLY A 29 6.84 -8.02 -1.60
N MET A 30 6.31 -8.30 -2.80
CA MET A 30 5.29 -9.32 -3.02
C MET A 30 5.78 -10.72 -2.61
N ASN A 31 7.00 -11.10 -2.97
CA ASN A 31 7.57 -12.40 -2.60
C ASN A 31 7.82 -12.51 -1.09
N ILE A 32 8.40 -11.46 -0.49
CA ILE A 32 8.69 -11.43 0.96
C ILE A 32 7.41 -11.65 1.78
N LEU A 33 6.33 -10.94 1.44
CA LEU A 33 5.08 -11.03 2.20
C LEU A 33 4.31 -12.31 1.91
N LYS A 34 4.36 -12.85 0.68
CA LYS A 34 3.72 -14.13 0.35
C LYS A 34 4.37 -15.33 1.04
N GLU A 35 5.69 -15.28 1.23
CA GLU A 35 6.46 -16.37 1.83
C GLU A 35 6.48 -16.33 3.37
N CYS A 36 6.14 -15.18 3.96
CA CYS A 36 6.14 -15.02 5.41
C CYS A 36 5.04 -15.87 6.08
N ARG A 37 5.40 -16.54 7.17
CA ARG A 37 4.50 -17.37 7.98
C ARG A 37 4.41 -16.91 9.44
N GLU A 38 5.07 -15.81 9.79
CA GLU A 38 5.05 -15.26 11.12
C GLU A 38 3.70 -14.62 11.43
N THR A 39 3.30 -14.65 12.69
CA THR A 39 2.01 -14.12 13.17
C THR A 39 2.22 -13.03 14.20
N GLY A 40 1.30 -12.09 14.29
CA GLY A 40 1.45 -10.92 15.16
C GLY A 40 2.41 -9.89 14.56
N TYR A 41 2.79 -8.89 15.35
CA TYR A 41 3.69 -7.83 14.91
C TYR A 41 5.14 -8.33 14.85
N HIS A 42 5.75 -8.23 13.67
CA HIS A 42 7.14 -8.60 13.43
C HIS A 42 7.73 -7.76 12.28
N PRO A 43 9.06 -7.57 12.24
CA PRO A 43 9.72 -6.89 11.14
C PRO A 43 9.84 -7.78 9.89
N HIS A 44 9.92 -7.15 8.71
CA HIS A 44 10.25 -7.86 7.47
C HIS A 44 11.63 -7.45 6.95
N ARG A 45 12.31 -8.41 6.30
CA ARG A 45 13.57 -8.15 5.59
C ARG A 45 13.34 -7.24 4.38
N GLU A 46 14.38 -6.52 3.97
CA GLU A 46 14.37 -5.80 2.70
C GLU A 46 14.54 -6.76 1.51
N PRO A 47 13.96 -6.44 0.35
CA PRO A 47 14.33 -7.03 -0.94
C PRO A 47 15.84 -7.06 -1.20
N GLY A 48 16.33 -8.14 -1.82
CA GLY A 48 17.77 -8.35 -2.05
C GLY A 48 18.41 -7.35 -3.03
N ASP A 49 17.59 -6.60 -3.79
CA ASP A 49 18.01 -5.52 -4.68
C ASP A 49 18.03 -4.14 -3.98
N GLY A 50 17.70 -4.08 -2.69
CA GLY A 50 17.63 -2.84 -1.91
C GLY A 50 16.40 -1.98 -2.22
N SER A 51 15.45 -2.47 -3.01
CA SER A 51 14.18 -1.80 -3.22
C SER A 51 13.31 -1.85 -1.95
N PRO A 52 12.39 -0.90 -1.73
CA PRO A 52 11.44 -0.99 -0.61
C PRO A 52 10.39 -2.08 -0.84
N ILE A 53 9.79 -2.61 0.23
CA ILE A 53 8.69 -3.60 0.17
C ILE A 53 7.43 -3.02 -0.48
N TYR A 54 7.25 -1.70 -0.39
CA TYR A 54 6.13 -0.98 -0.98
C TYR A 54 6.63 0.28 -1.69
N GLU A 55 5.85 0.73 -2.67
CA GLU A 55 6.15 1.90 -3.48
C GLU A 55 4.88 2.72 -3.71
N HIS A 56 5.05 3.98 -4.15
CA HIS A 56 3.92 4.80 -4.57
C HIS A 56 3.30 4.24 -5.86
N CYS A 57 1.97 4.23 -5.94
CA CYS A 57 1.29 3.85 -7.17
C CYS A 57 1.46 4.91 -8.26
N SER A 58 1.98 4.53 -9.41
CA SER A 58 2.08 5.40 -10.60
C SER A 58 0.85 5.33 -11.51
N ASN A 59 0.06 4.25 -11.40
CA ASN A 59 -1.09 3.93 -12.25
C ASN A 59 -2.43 4.32 -11.59
N VAL A 60 -2.50 5.51 -10.99
CA VAL A 60 -3.70 6.01 -10.31
C VAL A 60 -4.12 7.35 -10.91
N TYR A 61 -5.40 7.48 -11.20
CA TYR A 61 -6.02 8.73 -11.60
C TYR A 61 -7.00 9.19 -10.50
N ILE A 62 -6.79 10.40 -9.98
CA ILE A 62 -7.65 10.99 -8.94
C ILE A 62 -8.61 11.97 -9.62
N ASN A 63 -9.91 11.71 -9.47
CA ASN A 63 -10.95 12.59 -9.97
C ASN A 63 -11.85 13.06 -8.82
N PRO A 64 -11.82 14.35 -8.46
CA PRO A 64 -12.61 14.90 -7.37
C PRO A 64 -14.12 14.95 -7.66
N ASN A 65 -14.53 14.76 -8.92
CA ASN A 65 -15.93 14.81 -9.35
C ASN A 65 -16.61 13.44 -9.39
N LEU A 66 -15.92 12.37 -8.94
CA LEU A 66 -16.53 11.06 -8.84
C LEU A 66 -17.52 11.03 -7.67
N ARG A 67 -18.70 10.48 -7.92
CA ARG A 67 -19.65 10.16 -6.86
C ARG A 67 -19.14 8.92 -6.11
N LEU A 68 -18.90 9.08 -4.81
CA LEU A 68 -18.55 7.99 -3.90
C LEU A 68 -19.77 7.64 -3.04
N GLU A 69 -19.93 6.36 -2.74
CA GLU A 69 -20.88 5.85 -1.76
C GLU A 69 -20.09 5.18 -0.63
N ILE A 70 -20.44 5.50 0.61
CA ILE A 70 -19.83 4.92 1.82
C ILE A 70 -20.91 4.08 2.51
N CYS A 71 -20.71 2.78 2.53
CA CYS A 71 -21.56 1.85 3.27
C CYS A 71 -20.85 1.46 4.58
N ASP A 72 -21.39 1.91 5.71
CA ASP A 72 -20.88 1.58 7.03
C ASP A 72 -21.56 0.31 7.57
N LEU A 73 -20.77 -0.70 7.92
CA LEU A 73 -21.24 -2.03 8.38
C LEU A 73 -20.90 -2.31 9.86
N ARG A 74 -20.44 -1.30 10.61
CA ARG A 74 -20.03 -1.42 12.02
C ARG A 74 -21.19 -1.65 12.97
#